data_AF-A0A4Q2MBT0-F1
#
_entry.id   AF-A0A4Q2MBT0-F1
#
_cell.length_a   1.000
_cell.length_b   1.000
_cell.length_c   1.000
_cell.angle_alpha   90.00
_cell.angle_beta   90.00
_cell.angle_gamma   90.00
#
_symmetry.space_group_name_H-M   'P 1'
#
loop_
_entity.id
_entity.type
_entity.pdbx_description
1 polymer ?
#
loop_
_entity_poly.entity_id
_entity_poly.type
_entity_poly.pdbx_seq_one_letter_code
_entity_poly.pdbx_strand_id
1 'polypeptide(L)'
;MSEQSPQNAPAPTIEIDPLATTVLPEVSPSEARRGAAEQFRFMLVVIIGVTALFLAFLIFIAFGSGADGVVALAVIAAPIVTIVAAYYGITLAIGQVRSARSAAELAEERALAAEASARESDAWAAQMESGLRLAVSKLTTSGISTRDVERAAGTPDEFF
;
A
#
# COMPACT_ATOMS: atom_id res chain seq x y z
N MET A 1 55.72 -35.74 21.22
CA MET A 1 54.35 -35.76 20.66
C MET A 1 53.60 -34.63 21.31
N SER A 2 53.41 -33.54 20.57
CA SER A 2 52.68 -32.35 21.02
C SER A 2 51.45 -32.22 20.14
N GLU A 3 50.28 -32.53 20.68
CA GLU A 3 49.00 -32.36 19.99
C GLU A 3 48.59 -30.89 20.03
N GLN A 4 48.64 -30.25 18.86
CA GLN A 4 48.19 -28.90 18.63
C GLN A 4 46.68 -28.94 18.41
N SER A 5 45.90 -28.69 19.47
CA SER A 5 44.44 -28.57 19.36
C SER A 5 44.08 -27.35 18.50
N PRO A 6 43.15 -27.48 17.54
CA PRO A 6 42.73 -26.39 16.68
C PRO A 6 41.97 -25.33 17.48
N GLN A 7 42.43 -24.09 17.33
CA GLN A 7 41.86 -22.89 17.91
C GLN A 7 40.46 -22.65 17.34
N ASN A 8 39.45 -22.94 18.14
CA ASN A 8 38.04 -22.75 17.84
C ASN A 8 37.75 -21.23 17.74
N ALA A 9 37.64 -20.71 16.51
CA ALA A 9 37.21 -19.33 16.28
C ALA A 9 35.72 -19.19 16.66
N PRO A 10 35.31 -18.13 17.36
CA PRO A 10 33.89 -17.90 17.61
C PRO A 10 33.17 -17.66 16.28
N ALA A 11 32.11 -18.44 16.03
CA ALA A 11 31.23 -18.27 14.89
C ALA A 11 30.63 -16.84 14.89
N PRO A 12 30.42 -16.21 13.73
CA PRO A 12 29.67 -14.96 13.67
C PRO A 12 28.24 -15.23 14.13
N THR A 13 27.92 -14.75 15.32
CA THR A 13 26.55 -14.65 15.80
C THR A 13 25.81 -13.73 14.84
N ILE A 14 25.00 -14.30 13.95
CA ILE A 14 24.00 -13.55 13.22
C ILE A 14 22.93 -13.17 14.25
N GLU A 15 23.07 -11.96 14.78
CA GLU A 15 22.09 -11.30 15.62
C GLU A 15 20.88 -11.01 14.73
N ILE A 16 19.93 -11.95 14.71
CA ILE A 16 18.60 -11.72 14.14
C ILE A 16 17.94 -10.73 15.10
N ASP A 17 17.99 -9.44 14.76
CA ASP A 17 17.27 -8.40 15.48
C ASP A 17 15.76 -8.76 15.50
N PRO A 18 15.19 -9.14 16.66
CA PRO A 18 13.77 -9.48 16.74
C PRO A 18 12.86 -8.24 16.62
N LEU A 19 13.42 -7.05 16.38
CA LEU A 19 12.67 -5.80 16.18
C LEU A 19 12.35 -5.47 14.72
N ALA A 20 12.57 -6.39 13.77
CA ALA A 20 11.78 -6.41 12.53
C ALA A 20 10.33 -6.83 12.82
N THR A 21 9.72 -6.21 13.84
CA THR A 21 8.29 -6.07 13.96
C THR A 21 7.86 -5.41 12.67
N THR A 22 7.22 -6.21 11.83
CA THR A 22 6.36 -5.69 10.78
C THR A 22 5.47 -4.66 11.44
N VAL A 23 5.77 -3.38 11.26
CA VAL A 23 4.89 -2.28 11.65
C VAL A 23 3.70 -2.41 10.71
N LEU A 24 2.82 -3.35 11.02
CA LEU A 24 1.44 -3.28 10.58
C LEU A 24 0.99 -1.90 11.06
N PRO A 25 0.44 -1.05 10.18
CA PRO A 25 -0.11 0.22 10.63
C PRO A 25 -1.07 -0.12 11.77
N GLU A 26 -0.72 0.29 12.98
CA GLU A 26 -1.53 0.10 14.17
C GLU A 26 -2.74 1.00 13.97
N VAL A 27 -3.74 0.49 13.24
CA VAL A 27 -5.00 1.18 13.02
C VAL A 27 -5.58 1.38 14.40
N SER A 28 -5.56 2.63 14.87
CA SER A 28 -6.02 2.97 16.21
C SER A 28 -7.42 2.38 16.38
N PRO A 29 -7.71 1.65 17.47
CA PRO A 29 -9.03 1.07 17.70
C PRO A 29 -10.14 2.13 17.70
N SER A 30 -9.78 3.42 17.88
CA SER A 30 -10.69 4.55 17.72
C SER A 30 -11.08 4.83 16.27
N GLU A 31 -10.18 4.68 15.30
CA GLU A 31 -10.45 4.91 13.87
C GLU A 31 -11.28 3.78 13.29
N ALA A 32 -10.96 2.52 13.66
CA ALA A 32 -11.76 1.35 13.28
C ALA A 32 -13.21 1.44 13.81
N ARG A 33 -13.39 1.90 15.07
CA ARG A 33 -14.73 2.13 15.65
C ARG A 33 -15.47 3.28 14.97
N ARG A 34 -14.76 4.32 14.53
CA ARG A 34 -15.35 5.48 13.86
C ARG A 34 -15.88 5.13 12.47
N GLY A 35 -15.13 4.35 11.69
CA GLY A 35 -15.57 3.85 10.39
C GLY A 35 -16.78 2.90 10.49
N ALA A 36 -16.77 1.98 11.47
CA ALA A 36 -17.93 1.11 11.72
C ALA A 36 -19.17 1.94 12.11
N ALA A 37 -19.03 2.93 12.98
CA ALA A 37 -20.14 3.80 13.39
C ALA A 37 -20.71 4.62 12.23
N GLU A 38 -19.88 5.08 11.29
CA GLU A 38 -20.35 5.77 10.08
C GLU A 38 -21.12 4.84 9.15
N GLN A 39 -20.63 3.61 8.94
CA GLN A 39 -21.32 2.62 8.11
C GLN A 39 -22.67 2.20 8.71
N PHE A 40 -22.75 2.03 10.04
CA PHE A 40 -24.01 1.80 10.73
C PHE A 40 -24.98 2.98 10.61
N ARG A 41 -24.51 4.22 10.74
CA ARG A 41 -25.35 5.43 10.55
C ARG A 41 -25.90 5.50 9.14
N PHE A 42 -25.08 5.23 8.13
CA PHE A 42 -25.53 5.20 6.74
C PHE A 42 -26.61 4.13 6.53
N MET A 43 -26.35 2.89 6.96
CA MET A 43 -27.33 1.81 6.88
C MET A 43 -28.64 2.16 7.60
N LEU A 44 -28.54 2.80 8.77
CA LEU A 44 -29.70 3.23 9.55
C LEU A 44 -30.48 4.35 8.86
N VAL A 45 -29.83 5.33 8.23
CA VAL A 45 -30.51 6.38 7.45
C VAL A 45 -31.23 5.78 6.25
N VAL A 46 -30.63 4.82 5.55
CA VAL A 46 -31.28 4.11 4.43
C VAL A 46 -32.49 3.35 4.92
N ILE A 47 -32.36 2.59 6.02
CA ILE A 47 -33.48 1.84 6.61
C ILE A 47 -34.61 2.79 7.02
N ILE A 48 -34.30 3.90 7.71
CA ILE A 48 -35.30 4.90 8.11
C ILE A 48 -35.96 5.51 6.87
N GLY A 49 -35.19 5.85 5.84
CA GLY A 49 -35.72 6.42 4.59
C GLY A 49 -36.68 5.48 3.87
N VAL A 50 -36.30 4.20 3.70
CA VAL A 50 -37.15 3.18 3.09
C VAL A 50 -38.40 2.93 3.94
N THR A 51 -38.24 2.85 5.27
CA THR A 51 -39.35 2.63 6.20
C THR A 51 -40.34 3.80 6.18
N ALA A 52 -39.84 5.04 6.16
CA ALA A 52 -40.67 6.23 6.07
C ALA A 52 -41.44 6.30 4.74
N LEU A 53 -40.77 5.96 3.63
CA LEU A 53 -41.41 5.90 2.31
C LEU A 53 -42.51 4.83 2.27
N PHE A 54 -42.24 3.67 2.85
CA PHE A 54 -43.21 2.58 2.95
C PHE A 54 -44.41 2.95 3.85
N LEU A 55 -44.17 3.59 5.01
CA LEU A 55 -45.23 4.08 5.88
C LEU A 55 -46.10 5.13 5.17
N ALA A 56 -45.47 6.08 4.48
CA ALA A 56 -46.19 7.09 3.70
C ALA A 56 -47.08 6.45 2.64
N PHE A 57 -46.59 5.39 1.97
CA PHE A 57 -47.36 4.62 1.01
C PHE A 57 -48.53 3.86 1.64
N LEU A 58 -48.34 3.23 2.81
CA LEU A 58 -49.43 2.56 3.53
C LEU A 58 -50.52 3.52 3.99
N ILE A 59 -50.13 4.67 4.54
CA ILE A 59 -51.08 5.74 4.92
C ILE A 59 -51.83 6.21 3.67
N PHE A 60 -51.15 6.35 2.54
CA PHE A 60 -51.79 6.74 1.29
C PHE A 60 -52.83 5.72 0.80
N ILE A 61 -52.52 4.43 0.80
CA ILE A 61 -53.51 3.39 0.42
C ILE A 61 -54.69 3.38 1.39
N ALA A 62 -54.44 3.58 2.69
CA ALA A 62 -55.48 3.53 3.71
C ALA A 62 -56.43 4.74 3.68
N PHE A 63 -55.93 5.93 3.30
CA PHE A 63 -56.67 7.20 3.42
C PHE A 63 -56.87 7.97 2.11
N GLY A 64 -56.25 7.53 1.00
CA GLY A 64 -56.22 8.26 -0.27
C GLY A 64 -57.45 8.01 -1.14
N SER A 65 -58.39 8.96 -1.19
CA SER A 65 -59.48 9.02 -2.17
C SER A 65 -59.20 9.94 -3.38
N GLY A 66 -57.94 10.38 -3.60
CA GLY A 66 -57.58 11.22 -4.76
C GLY A 66 -56.08 11.49 -4.94
N ALA A 67 -55.69 11.91 -6.16
CA ALA A 67 -54.29 12.08 -6.60
C ALA A 67 -53.55 13.28 -5.99
N ASP A 68 -54.26 14.30 -5.48
CA ASP A 68 -53.66 15.54 -4.95
C ASP A 68 -52.79 15.32 -3.70
N GLY A 69 -53.08 14.28 -2.90
CA GLY A 69 -52.29 13.94 -1.71
C GLY A 69 -50.85 13.52 -2.03
N VAL A 70 -50.63 12.86 -3.18
CA VAL A 70 -49.29 12.42 -3.61
C VAL A 70 -48.41 13.61 -3.97
N VAL A 71 -48.99 14.59 -4.68
CA VAL A 71 -48.28 15.80 -5.10
C VAL A 71 -47.88 16.63 -3.89
N ALA A 72 -48.77 16.81 -2.91
CA ALA A 72 -48.47 17.54 -1.68
C ALA A 72 -47.34 16.87 -0.86
N LEU A 73 -47.38 15.54 -0.71
CA LEU A 73 -46.31 14.78 -0.04
C LEU A 73 -44.97 14.95 -0.77
N ALA A 74 -44.95 14.82 -2.09
CA ALA A 74 -43.73 14.94 -2.89
C ALA A 74 -43.10 16.33 -2.75
N VAL A 75 -43.91 17.40 -2.72
CA VAL A 75 -43.44 18.78 -2.54
C VAL A 75 -42.76 18.99 -1.18
N ILE A 76 -43.25 18.34 -0.12
CA ILE A 76 -42.65 18.45 1.22
C ILE A 76 -41.44 17.51 1.39
N ALA A 77 -41.48 16.32 0.80
CA ALA A 77 -40.42 15.33 0.93
C ALA A 77 -39.18 15.65 0.07
N ALA A 78 -39.36 16.21 -1.13
CA ALA A 78 -38.27 16.46 -2.06
C ALA A 78 -37.13 17.32 -1.48
N PRO A 79 -37.39 18.44 -0.77
CA PRO A 79 -36.33 19.23 -0.15
C PRO A 79 -35.51 18.45 0.88
N ILE A 80 -36.18 17.66 1.73
CA ILE A 80 -35.52 16.88 2.79
C ILE A 80 -34.58 15.84 2.16
N VAL A 81 -35.07 15.11 1.15
CA VAL A 81 -34.27 14.12 0.41
C VAL A 81 -33.07 14.79 -0.27
N THR A 82 -33.26 15.97 -0.86
CA THR A 82 -32.20 16.70 -1.55
C THR A 82 -31.08 17.12 -0.59
N ILE A 83 -31.42 17.63 0.60
CA ILE A 83 -30.44 18.04 1.60
C ILE A 83 -29.63 16.83 2.10
N VAL A 84 -30.30 15.70 2.37
CA VAL A 84 -29.65 14.45 2.81
C VAL A 84 -28.71 13.93 1.72
N ALA A 85 -29.17 13.89 0.48
CA ALA A 85 -28.35 13.46 -0.66
C ALA A 85 -27.12 14.36 -0.84
N ALA A 86 -27.27 15.68 -0.72
CA ALA A 86 -26.15 16.61 -0.80
C ALA A 86 -25.15 16.40 0.34
N TYR A 87 -25.63 16.28 1.58
CA TYR A 87 -24.78 16.08 2.76
C TYR A 87 -23.94 14.80 2.64
N TYR A 88 -24.58 13.67 2.33
CA TYR A 88 -23.87 12.40 2.21
C TYR A 88 -23.05 12.30 0.93
N GLY A 89 -23.50 12.89 -0.18
CA GLY A 89 -22.75 12.94 -1.44
C GLY A 89 -21.42 13.69 -1.28
N ILE A 90 -21.44 14.85 -0.64
CA ILE A 90 -20.23 15.64 -0.37
C ILE A 90 -19.30 14.89 0.59
N THR A 91 -19.85 14.31 1.66
CA THR A 91 -19.04 13.56 2.64
C THR A 91 -18.34 12.37 2.00
N LEU A 92 -19.01 11.65 1.09
CA LEU A 92 -18.42 10.54 0.35
C LEU A 92 -17.31 11.02 -0.60
N ALA A 93 -17.55 12.12 -1.31
CA ALA A 93 -16.56 12.71 -2.22
C ALA A 93 -15.28 13.13 -1.47
N ILE A 94 -15.39 13.73 -0.29
CA ILE A 94 -14.24 14.09 0.55
C ILE A 94 -13.46 12.83 0.98
N GLY A 95 -14.17 11.76 1.35
CA GLY A 95 -13.56 10.48 1.68
C GLY A 95 -12.76 9.87 0.52
N GLN A 96 -13.32 9.91 -0.69
CA GLN A 96 -12.65 9.43 -1.90
C GLN A 96 -11.37 10.22 -2.22
N VAL A 97 -11.42 11.55 -2.12
CA VAL A 97 -10.25 12.41 -2.33
C VAL A 97 -9.15 12.11 -1.30
N ARG A 98 -9.52 11.94 -0.03
CA ARG A 98 -8.56 11.58 1.03
C ARG A 98 -7.90 10.22 0.76
N SER A 99 -8.70 9.22 0.38
CA SER A 99 -8.20 7.88 0.05
C SER A 99 -7.29 7.89 -1.19
N ALA A 100 -7.66 8.64 -2.23
CA ALA A 100 -6.85 8.80 -3.42
C ALA A 100 -5.50 9.47 -3.08
N ARG A 101 -5.51 10.48 -2.20
CA ARG A 101 -4.31 11.16 -1.75
C ARG A 101 -3.36 10.21 -0.98
N SER A 102 -3.90 9.45 -0.02
CA SER A 102 -3.08 8.47 0.71
C SER A 102 -2.51 7.38 -0.20
N ALA A 103 -3.26 6.96 -1.22
CA ALA A 103 -2.77 5.99 -2.19
C ALA A 103 -1.65 6.56 -3.07
N ALA A 104 -1.75 7.84 -3.45
CA ALA A 104 -0.72 8.54 -4.20
C ALA A 104 0.58 8.72 -3.39
N GLU A 105 0.47 9.18 -2.13
CA GLU A 105 1.62 9.34 -1.23
C GLU A 105 2.37 8.01 -1.05
N LEU A 106 1.64 6.91 -0.86
CA LEU A 106 2.22 5.58 -0.69
C LEU A 106 2.86 5.05 -1.99
N ALA A 107 2.32 5.43 -3.16
CA ALA A 107 2.94 5.11 -4.44
C ALA A 107 4.24 5.89 -4.67
N GLU A 108 4.27 7.17 -4.29
CA GLU A 108 5.48 8.00 -4.35
C GLU A 108 6.58 7.46 -3.42
N GLU A 109 6.23 7.06 -2.20
CA GLU A 109 7.18 6.43 -1.28
C GLU A 109 7.78 5.14 -1.85
N ARG A 110 6.96 4.30 -2.49
CA ARG A 110 7.45 3.09 -3.18
C ARG A 110 8.35 3.40 -4.37
N ALA A 111 8.05 4.44 -5.13
CA ALA A 111 8.89 4.87 -6.24
C ALA A 111 10.25 5.36 -5.75
N LEU A 112 10.28 6.21 -4.70
CA LEU A 112 11.51 6.68 -4.08
C LEU A 112 12.34 5.54 -3.47
N ALA A 113 11.69 4.55 -2.84
CA ALA A 113 12.37 3.37 -2.32
C ALA A 113 12.98 2.52 -3.46
N ALA A 114 12.29 2.38 -4.59
CA ALA A 114 12.81 1.69 -5.76
C ALA A 114 13.99 2.45 -6.40
N GLU A 115 13.92 3.77 -6.50
CA GLU A 115 15.04 4.60 -6.99
C GLU A 115 16.27 4.49 -6.09
N ALA A 116 16.09 4.52 -4.77
CA ALA A 116 17.18 4.33 -3.82
C ALA A 116 17.82 2.94 -3.97
N SER A 117 17.00 1.89 -4.03
CA SER A 117 17.46 0.51 -4.23
C SER A 117 18.19 0.31 -5.56
N ALA A 118 17.75 0.98 -6.63
CA ALA A 118 18.43 0.94 -7.92
C ALA A 118 19.82 1.60 -7.84
N ARG A 119 19.92 2.79 -7.24
CA ARG A 119 21.22 3.48 -7.06
C ARG A 119 22.19 2.68 -6.20
N GLU A 120 21.69 2.03 -5.15
CA GLU A 120 22.50 1.13 -4.33
C GLU A 120 22.98 -0.06 -5.17
N SER A 121 22.09 -0.69 -5.93
CA SER A 121 22.44 -1.81 -6.82
C SER A 121 23.51 -1.44 -7.84
N ASP A 122 23.42 -0.25 -8.45
CA ASP A 122 24.43 0.27 -9.38
C ASP A 122 25.79 0.49 -8.70
N ALA A 123 25.78 1.00 -7.46
CA ALA A 123 27.01 1.18 -6.68
C ALA A 123 27.67 -0.15 -6.33
N TRP A 124 26.88 -1.17 -5.96
CA TRP A 124 27.38 -2.53 -5.73
C TRP A 124 27.91 -3.17 -7.01
N ALA A 125 27.22 -2.99 -8.14
CA ALA A 125 27.68 -3.48 -9.44
C ALA A 125 29.02 -2.86 -9.85
N ALA A 126 29.18 -1.54 -9.68
CA ALA A 126 30.43 -0.84 -9.97
C ALA A 126 31.60 -1.32 -9.09
N GLN A 127 31.33 -1.61 -7.81
CA GLN A 127 32.34 -2.19 -6.91
C GLN A 127 32.77 -3.59 -7.36
N MET A 128 31.81 -4.45 -7.71
CA MET A 128 32.08 -5.80 -8.19
C MET A 128 32.85 -5.79 -9.51
N GLU A 129 32.52 -4.90 -10.42
CA GLU A 129 33.25 -4.73 -11.68
C GLU A 129 34.69 -4.28 -11.43
N SER A 130 34.91 -3.31 -10.54
CA SER A 130 36.27 -2.86 -10.20
C SER A 130 37.09 -3.97 -9.51
N GLY A 131 36.45 -4.77 -8.64
CA GLY A 131 37.06 -5.90 -7.96
C GLY A 131 37.43 -7.03 -8.92
N LEU A 132 36.55 -7.31 -9.90
CA LEU A 132 36.80 -8.26 -10.97
C LEU A 132 37.98 -7.82 -11.84
N ARG A 133 37.99 -6.56 -12.30
CA ARG A 133 39.09 -6.00 -13.12
C ARG A 133 40.42 -6.07 -12.37
N LEU A 134 40.42 -5.79 -11.07
CA LEU A 134 41.62 -5.90 -10.24
C LEU A 134 42.07 -7.37 -10.09
N ALA A 135 41.16 -8.30 -9.84
CA ALA A 135 41.48 -9.72 -9.71
C ALA A 135 42.06 -10.30 -11.01
N VAL A 136 41.46 -9.95 -12.16
CA VAL A 136 41.98 -10.29 -13.50
C VAL A 136 43.41 -9.78 -13.65
N SER A 137 43.65 -8.49 -13.40
CA SER A 137 45.00 -7.90 -13.54
C SER A 137 46.08 -8.62 -12.71
N LYS A 138 45.74 -9.10 -11.50
CA LYS A 138 46.66 -9.86 -10.63
C LYS A 138 46.94 -11.26 -11.15
N LEU A 139 45.92 -11.94 -11.69
CA LEU A 139 46.07 -13.26 -12.31
C LEU A 139 46.93 -13.19 -13.57
N THR A 140 46.69 -12.18 -14.43
CA THR A 140 47.50 -11.96 -15.64
C THR A 140 48.97 -11.68 -15.29
N THR A 141 49.22 -10.84 -14.28
CA THR A 141 50.59 -10.57 -13.78
C THR A 141 51.26 -11.83 -13.23
N SER A 142 50.49 -12.77 -12.70
CA SER A 142 50.97 -14.06 -12.18
C SER A 142 51.06 -15.15 -13.25
N GLY A 143 50.76 -14.82 -14.53
CA GLY A 143 50.80 -15.77 -15.65
C GLY A 143 49.68 -16.81 -15.65
N ILE A 144 48.62 -16.61 -14.88
CA ILE A 144 47.47 -17.52 -14.77
C ILE A 144 46.39 -17.10 -15.78
N SER A 145 45.84 -18.09 -16.51
CA SER A 145 44.80 -17.88 -17.52
C SER A 145 43.52 -17.26 -16.95
N THR A 146 43.03 -16.18 -17.56
CA THR A 146 41.81 -15.43 -17.17
C THR A 146 40.59 -15.68 -18.09
N ARG A 147 40.75 -16.55 -19.09
CA ARG A 147 39.77 -16.78 -20.17
C ARG A 147 38.37 -17.20 -19.70
N ASP A 148 38.29 -17.98 -18.61
CA ASP A 148 36.99 -18.42 -18.06
C ASP A 148 36.27 -17.30 -17.30
N VAL A 149 37.02 -16.33 -16.76
CA VAL A 149 36.48 -15.16 -16.05
C VAL A 149 35.95 -14.12 -17.05
N GLU A 150 36.68 -13.89 -18.14
CA GLU A 150 36.24 -13.03 -19.26
C GLU A 150 34.95 -13.58 -19.90
N ARG A 151 34.87 -14.90 -20.09
CA ARG A 151 33.66 -15.56 -20.61
C ARG A 151 32.46 -15.46 -19.66
N ALA A 152 32.68 -15.52 -18.35
CA ALA A 152 31.62 -15.39 -17.34
C ALA A 152 31.14 -13.94 -17.15
N ALA A 153 32.01 -12.96 -17.42
CA ALA A 153 31.70 -11.52 -17.32
C ALA A 153 30.94 -10.96 -18.53
N GLY A 154 30.81 -11.72 -19.63
CA GLY A 154 30.04 -11.34 -20.80
C GLY A 154 30.69 -10.27 -21.70
N THR A 155 31.96 -9.93 -21.48
CA THR A 155 32.69 -8.96 -22.29
C THR A 155 33.13 -9.61 -23.62
N PRO A 156 32.78 -9.06 -24.80
CA PRO A 156 33.33 -9.52 -26.08
C PRO A 156 34.85 -9.31 -26.11
N ASP A 157 35.57 -10.23 -26.77
CA ASP A 157 37.05 -10.31 -26.85
C ASP A 157 37.76 -9.04 -27.39
N GLU A 158 37.03 -8.01 -27.81
CA GLU A 158 37.53 -6.85 -28.58
C GLU A 158 37.92 -5.61 -27.74
N PHE A 159 37.81 -5.62 -26.40
CA PHE A 159 37.82 -4.39 -25.58
C PHE A 159 39.18 -3.94 -25.00
N PHE A 160 40.30 -4.60 -25.33
CA PHE A 160 41.65 -4.18 -24.91
C PHE A 160 42.62 -4.06 -26.09
#